data_AF-A0A8S4AEH6-F1
#
_entry.id   AF-A0A8S4AEH6-F1
#
_cell.length_a   1.000
_cell.length_b   1.000
_cell.length_c   1.000
_cell.angle_alpha   90.00
_cell.angle_beta   90.00
_cell.angle_gamma   90.00
#
_symmetry.space_group_name_H-M   'P 1'
#
loop_
_entity.id
_entity.type
_entity.pdbx_description
1 polymer ?
#
loop_
_entity_poly.entity_id
_entity_poly.type
_entity_poly.pdbx_seq_one_letter_code
_entity_poly.pdbx_strand_id
1 'polypeptide(L)'
;DFCEWVANLGGDTNNIEESTITSLFASGYETKPALSVPIHVVDLANIPHELRLSAMCPPPPPPEKSTITGEYEPTFVKFRYGAWYLAPKTWKKLGYCEPLEDPTQLKVHEMSEAKKQSKALTEELASMHASKAFDDFINRKNTRKPEFLVEIAEIKRQTALEEEQRIETETLVKQRKQSVR
;
A
#
# COMPACT_ATOMS: atom_id res chain seq x y z
N ASP A 1 -11.27 -27.86 29.05
CA ASP A 1 -12.35 -28.36 28.17
C ASP A 1 -11.96 -28.33 26.69
N PHE A 2 -11.88 -27.17 26.02
CA PHE A 2 -11.54 -27.14 24.58
C PHE A 2 -10.13 -27.68 24.25
N CYS A 3 -9.10 -27.25 24.97
CA CYS A 3 -7.72 -27.71 24.69
C CYS A 3 -7.54 -29.20 24.96
N GLU A 4 -8.26 -29.75 25.94
CA GLU A 4 -8.25 -31.18 26.26
C GLU A 4 -8.97 -32.00 25.18
N TRP A 5 -10.04 -31.45 24.61
CA TRP A 5 -10.69 -32.02 23.43
C TRP A 5 -9.78 -32.03 22.19
N VAL A 6 -9.03 -30.94 21.93
CA VAL A 6 -8.07 -30.88 20.82
C VAL A 6 -6.90 -31.84 21.03
N ALA A 7 -6.41 -31.97 22.27
CA ALA A 7 -5.36 -32.93 22.62
C ALA A 7 -5.84 -34.39 22.38
N ASN A 8 -7.05 -34.71 22.82
CA ASN A 8 -7.68 -36.02 22.57
C ASN A 8 -7.93 -36.31 21.09
N LEU A 9 -8.12 -35.27 20.27
CA LEU A 9 -8.26 -35.40 18.81
C LEU A 9 -6.93 -35.65 18.10
N GLY A 10 -5.80 -35.62 18.82
CA GLY A 10 -4.47 -35.80 18.24
C GLY A 10 -3.82 -34.48 17.78
N GLY A 11 -4.27 -33.34 18.30
CA GLY A 11 -3.67 -32.04 18.02
C GLY A 11 -2.20 -31.94 18.44
N ASP A 12 -1.81 -32.66 19.50
CA ASP A 12 -0.45 -32.63 20.04
C ASP A 12 0.56 -33.33 19.12
N THR A 13 0.11 -34.29 18.31
CA THR A 13 0.96 -35.07 17.38
C THR A 13 0.86 -34.61 15.93
N ASN A 14 0.06 -33.57 15.64
CA ASN A 14 -0.22 -33.06 14.30
C ASN A 14 -0.63 -34.14 13.27
N ASN A 15 -1.18 -35.26 13.75
CA ASN A 15 -1.56 -36.41 12.92
C ASN A 15 -3.09 -36.47 12.72
N ILE A 16 -3.71 -35.30 12.57
CA ILE A 16 -5.14 -35.23 12.28
C ILE A 16 -5.31 -35.34 10.76
N GLU A 17 -5.75 -36.51 10.30
CA GLU A 17 -6.04 -36.73 8.88
C GLU A 17 -7.24 -35.88 8.44
N GLU A 18 -7.17 -35.35 7.21
CA GLU A 18 -8.22 -34.51 6.61
C GLU A 18 -9.59 -35.21 6.64
N SER A 19 -9.63 -36.52 6.39
CA SER A 19 -10.83 -37.36 6.48
C SER A 19 -11.51 -37.32 7.86
N THR A 20 -10.74 -37.23 8.94
CA THR A 20 -11.25 -37.14 10.31
C THR A 20 -11.88 -35.78 10.56
N ILE A 21 -11.25 -34.71 10.06
CA ILE A 21 -11.80 -33.35 10.12
C ILE A 21 -13.08 -33.27 9.29
N THR A 22 -13.08 -33.75 8.05
CA THR A 22 -14.24 -33.74 7.16
C THR A 22 -15.41 -34.57 7.71
N SER A 23 -15.13 -35.65 8.44
CA SER A 23 -16.15 -36.44 9.13
C SER A 23 -16.81 -35.68 10.29
N LEU A 24 -16.02 -34.92 11.08
CA LEU A 24 -16.52 -34.11 12.19
C LEU A 24 -17.38 -32.95 11.71
N PHE A 25 -17.00 -32.33 10.59
CA PHE A 25 -17.83 -31.38 9.86
C PHE A 25 -18.73 -32.14 8.91
N ALA A 26 -19.61 -32.99 9.47
CA ALA A 26 -20.60 -33.77 8.74
C ALA A 26 -21.05 -33.01 7.49
N SER A 27 -20.83 -33.62 6.34
CA SER A 27 -21.26 -33.22 5.00
C SER A 27 -22.80 -33.18 4.85
N GLY A 28 -23.52 -32.84 5.92
CA GLY A 28 -24.96 -32.68 6.01
C GLY A 28 -25.45 -31.24 5.87
N TYR A 29 -24.56 -30.27 5.60
CA TYR A 29 -24.97 -29.00 4.96
C TYR A 29 -25.08 -29.15 3.44
N GLU A 30 -25.38 -30.37 2.97
CA GLU A 30 -26.12 -30.50 1.75
C GLU A 30 -27.50 -29.87 2.00
N THR A 31 -27.69 -28.65 1.48
CA THR A 31 -28.99 -27.98 1.50
C THR A 31 -29.97 -28.89 0.78
N LYS A 32 -30.67 -29.74 1.54
CA LYS A 32 -31.78 -30.52 1.02
C LYS A 32 -32.68 -29.54 0.27
N PRO A 33 -33.09 -29.81 -0.98
CA PRO A 33 -34.14 -29.03 -1.60
C PRO A 33 -35.30 -29.02 -0.61
N ALA A 34 -35.71 -27.84 -0.17
CA ALA A 34 -36.78 -27.73 0.79
C ALA A 34 -38.05 -28.27 0.13
N LEU A 35 -38.51 -29.43 0.63
CA LEU A 35 -39.79 -30.09 0.34
C LEU A 35 -39.81 -31.01 -0.88
N SER A 36 -39.83 -32.32 -0.62
CA SER A 36 -40.18 -33.39 -1.57
C SER A 36 -41.70 -33.58 -1.74
N VAL A 37 -42.49 -32.77 -1.05
CA VAL A 37 -43.97 -32.83 -1.06
C VAL A 37 -44.51 -31.67 -1.90
N PRO A 38 -45.49 -31.89 -2.79
CA PRO A 38 -46.10 -30.81 -3.56
C PRO A 38 -46.64 -29.71 -2.64
N ILE A 39 -46.16 -28.48 -2.82
CA ILE A 39 -46.62 -27.33 -2.04
C ILE A 39 -48.05 -27.02 -2.48
N HIS A 40 -49.02 -27.28 -1.60
CA HIS A 40 -50.41 -26.94 -1.83
C HIS A 40 -50.69 -25.55 -1.26
N VAL A 41 -50.94 -24.58 -2.13
CA VAL A 41 -51.30 -23.22 -1.73
C VAL A 41 -52.77 -23.21 -1.33
N VAL A 42 -53.03 -23.00 -0.05
CA VAL A 42 -54.37 -22.94 0.54
C VAL A 42 -54.60 -21.54 1.09
N ASP A 43 -55.80 -20.99 0.88
CA ASP A 43 -56.19 -19.71 1.48
C ASP A 43 -56.11 -19.79 3.02
N LEU A 44 -55.60 -18.76 3.67
CA LEU A 44 -55.42 -18.72 5.13
C LEU A 44 -56.73 -19.01 5.87
N ALA A 45 -57.89 -18.65 5.28
CA ALA A 45 -59.22 -18.94 5.83
C ALA A 45 -59.52 -20.44 5.99
N ASN A 46 -58.82 -21.32 5.26
CA ASN A 46 -59.02 -22.77 5.30
C ASN A 46 -57.96 -23.51 6.15
N ILE A 47 -56.98 -22.79 6.72
CA ILE A 47 -55.95 -23.36 7.60
C ILE A 47 -56.46 -23.39 9.07
N PRO A 48 -56.26 -24.49 9.82
CA PRO A 48 -56.61 -24.54 11.25
C PRO A 48 -56.02 -23.38 12.05
N HIS A 49 -56.77 -22.87 13.04
CA HIS A 49 -56.42 -21.67 13.79
C HIS A 49 -55.05 -21.76 14.48
N GLU A 50 -54.64 -22.94 14.92
CA GLU A 50 -53.34 -23.19 15.56
C GLU A 50 -52.15 -22.91 14.62
N LEU A 51 -52.30 -23.15 13.32
CA LEU A 51 -51.25 -22.91 12.32
C LEU A 51 -51.21 -21.46 11.83
N ARG A 52 -52.29 -20.69 12.02
CA ARG A 52 -52.28 -19.25 11.69
C ARG A 52 -51.37 -18.47 12.63
N LEU A 53 -51.30 -18.85 13.91
CA LEU A 53 -50.54 -18.12 14.92
C LEU A 53 -49.03 -18.17 14.68
N SER A 54 -48.51 -19.25 14.10
CA SER A 54 -47.09 -19.41 13.79
C SER A 54 -46.65 -18.67 12.53
N ALA A 55 -47.54 -18.50 11.54
CA ALA A 55 -47.26 -17.77 10.30
C ALA A 55 -47.29 -16.23 10.49
N MET A 56 -47.92 -15.75 11.56
CA MET A 56 -48.06 -14.31 11.85
C MET A 56 -46.92 -13.74 12.71
N CYS A 57 -45.98 -14.57 13.16
CA CYS A 57 -44.83 -14.12 13.92
C CYS A 57 -43.64 -13.98 12.95
N PRO A 58 -43.24 -12.76 12.55
CA PRO A 58 -41.99 -12.58 11.83
C PRO A 58 -40.85 -13.12 12.70
N PRO A 59 -39.86 -13.83 12.13
CA PRO A 59 -38.69 -14.24 12.88
C PRO A 59 -38.05 -13.00 13.54
N PRO A 60 -37.56 -13.11 14.79
CA PRO A 60 -36.85 -12.00 15.41
C PRO A 60 -35.72 -11.57 14.46
N PRO A 61 -35.47 -10.26 14.30
CA PRO A 61 -34.34 -9.80 13.52
C PRO A 61 -33.08 -10.48 14.08
N PRO A 62 -32.13 -10.90 13.21
CA PRO A 62 -30.84 -11.38 13.70
C PRO A 62 -30.29 -10.32 14.66
N PRO A 63 -29.66 -10.72 15.79
CA PRO A 63 -29.15 -9.77 16.74
C PRO A 63 -28.30 -8.75 15.98
N GLU A 64 -28.76 -7.50 15.99
CA GLU A 64 -28.00 -6.38 15.46
C GLU A 64 -26.63 -6.50 16.12
N LYS A 65 -25.59 -6.65 15.29
CA LYS A 65 -24.21 -6.60 15.77
C LYS A 65 -24.14 -5.33 16.60
N SER A 66 -24.00 -5.48 17.92
CA SER A 66 -23.90 -4.36 18.82
C SER A 66 -22.75 -3.50 18.31
N THR A 67 -23.09 -2.40 17.64
CA THR A 67 -22.17 -1.30 17.48
C THR A 67 -21.94 -0.85 18.89
N ILE A 68 -20.83 -1.32 19.48
CA ILE A 68 -20.34 -0.92 20.79
C ILE A 68 -20.31 0.60 20.75
N THR A 69 -21.37 1.22 21.30
CA THR A 69 -21.54 2.67 21.40
C THR A 69 -20.90 3.09 22.72
N GLY A 70 -19.69 2.58 22.94
CA GLY A 70 -18.76 3.07 23.94
C GLY A 70 -17.58 3.64 23.18
N GLU A 71 -17.02 4.72 23.69
CA GLU A 71 -15.72 5.26 23.25
C GLU A 71 -14.64 4.22 23.55
N TYR A 72 -14.63 3.14 22.78
CA TYR A 72 -13.56 2.18 22.79
C TYR A 72 -12.42 2.84 22.04
N GLU A 73 -11.47 3.41 22.78
CA GLU A 73 -10.15 3.73 22.25
C GLU A 73 -9.27 2.48 22.39
N PRO A 74 -9.12 1.66 21.32
CA PRO A 74 -8.16 0.58 21.35
C PRO A 74 -6.76 1.16 21.58
N THR A 75 -6.13 0.78 22.70
CA THR A 75 -4.74 1.12 23.03
C THR A 75 -3.72 0.41 22.12
N PHE A 76 -4.16 -0.57 21.32
CA PHE A 76 -3.28 -1.23 20.37
C PHE A 76 -3.19 -0.44 19.06
N VAL A 77 -1.95 -0.14 18.67
CA VAL A 77 -1.66 0.46 17.36
C VAL A 77 -2.01 -0.56 16.27
N LYS A 78 -2.99 -0.21 15.43
CA LYS A 78 -3.39 -1.02 14.28
C LYS A 78 -2.33 -0.88 13.18
N PHE A 79 -1.90 -2.01 12.63
CA PHE A 79 -1.00 -2.07 11.48
C PHE A 79 -1.68 -2.76 10.30
N ARG A 80 -1.28 -2.37 9.09
CA ARG A 80 -1.66 -3.02 7.83
C ARG A 80 -0.39 -3.40 7.09
N TYR A 81 -0.44 -4.41 6.23
CA TYR A 81 0.76 -4.93 5.57
C TYR A 81 0.75 -4.75 4.04
N GLY A 82 -0.41 -4.58 3.44
CA GLY A 82 -0.56 -4.49 1.98
C GLY A 82 -2.02 -4.62 1.59
N ALA A 83 -2.26 -5.02 0.35
CA ALA A 83 -3.60 -5.30 -0.16
C ALA A 83 -3.65 -6.70 -0.79
N TRP A 84 -4.83 -7.32 -0.78
CA TRP A 84 -5.05 -8.68 -1.27
C TRP A 84 -4.66 -8.89 -2.74
N TYR A 85 -4.69 -7.82 -3.54
CA TYR A 85 -4.34 -7.82 -4.96
C TYR A 85 -2.83 -7.65 -5.22
N LEU A 86 -2.03 -7.39 -4.17
CA LEU A 86 -0.58 -7.27 -4.26
C LEU A 86 0.08 -8.59 -3.84
N ALA A 87 1.17 -8.94 -4.52
CA ALA A 87 1.93 -10.14 -4.17
C ALA A 87 2.42 -10.06 -2.70
N PRO A 88 2.36 -11.16 -1.91
CA PRO A 88 2.78 -11.15 -0.50
C PRO A 88 4.22 -10.65 -0.26
N LYS A 89 5.10 -10.79 -1.26
CA LYS A 89 6.49 -10.31 -1.21
C LYS A 89 6.61 -8.77 -1.18
N THR A 90 5.59 -8.04 -1.63
CA THR A 90 5.59 -6.57 -1.61
C THR A 90 4.95 -5.99 -0.36
N TRP A 91 4.46 -6.85 0.54
CA TRP A 91 3.80 -6.41 1.77
C TRP A 91 4.84 -5.85 2.75
N LYS A 92 4.56 -4.66 3.28
CA LYS A 92 5.39 -3.96 4.26
C LYS A 92 4.50 -3.48 5.40
N LYS A 93 5.01 -3.57 6.63
CA LYS A 93 4.29 -3.06 7.81
C LYS A 93 4.09 -1.55 7.67
N LEU A 94 2.83 -1.13 7.58
CA LEU A 94 2.38 0.25 7.41
C LEU A 94 1.50 0.64 8.60
N GLY A 95 1.53 1.92 8.98
CA GLY A 95 0.59 2.47 9.94
C GLY A 95 -0.85 2.42 9.40
N TYR A 96 -1.84 2.34 10.29
CA TYR A 96 -3.26 2.30 9.89
C TYR A 96 -3.69 3.51 9.02
N CYS A 97 -3.21 4.71 9.37
CA CYS A 97 -3.53 5.96 8.66
C CYS A 97 -2.56 6.29 7.52
N GLU A 98 -1.47 5.54 7.37
CA GLU A 98 -0.54 5.73 6.26
C GLU A 98 -1.26 5.33 4.96
N PRO A 99 -1.09 6.01 3.82
CA PRO A 99 -1.63 5.56 2.53
C PRO A 99 -0.82 4.39 1.97
N LEU A 100 -1.46 3.44 1.26
CA LEU A 100 -0.73 2.37 0.57
C LEU A 100 -0.45 2.86 -0.84
N GLU A 101 0.82 3.06 -1.16
CA GLU A 101 1.25 3.53 -2.47
C GLU A 101 1.16 2.40 -3.49
N ASP A 102 0.58 2.67 -4.65
CA ASP A 102 0.46 1.68 -5.71
C ASP A 102 1.85 1.39 -6.32
N PRO A 103 2.27 0.11 -6.44
CA PRO A 103 3.53 -0.25 -7.09
C PRO A 103 3.69 0.33 -8.50
N THR A 104 2.59 0.60 -9.21
CA THR A 104 2.61 1.25 -10.52
C THR A 104 3.00 2.73 -10.43
N GLN A 105 2.55 3.44 -9.39
CA GLN A 105 2.90 4.83 -9.13
C GLN A 105 4.36 4.99 -8.69
N LEU A 106 4.88 4.03 -7.91
CA LEU A 106 6.30 4.00 -7.55
C LEU A 106 7.22 3.94 -8.78
N LYS A 107 6.86 3.17 -9.81
CA LYS A 107 7.62 3.11 -11.07
C LYS A 107 7.56 4.39 -11.89
N VAL A 108 6.50 5.18 -11.75
CA VAL A 108 6.37 6.49 -12.42
C VAL A 108 7.27 7.52 -11.74
N HIS A 109 7.35 7.47 -10.41
CA HIS A 109 8.24 8.34 -9.64
C HIS A 109 9.72 7.92 -9.77
N GLU A 110 10.00 6.63 -9.89
CA GLU A 110 11.34 6.15 -10.12
C GLU A 110 11.80 6.53 -11.54
N MET A 111 12.75 7.47 -11.62
CA MET A 111 13.40 7.83 -12.88
C MET A 111 13.97 6.55 -13.50
N SER A 112 13.58 6.23 -14.73
CA SER A 112 14.11 5.06 -15.43
C SER A 112 15.65 5.04 -15.39
N GLU A 113 16.25 3.85 -15.33
CA GLU A 113 17.71 3.67 -15.30
C GLU A 113 18.41 4.45 -16.43
N ALA A 114 17.82 4.50 -17.62
CA ALA A 114 18.32 5.29 -18.74
C ALA A 114 18.39 6.80 -18.43
N LYS A 115 17.39 7.35 -17.72
CA LYS A 115 17.37 8.76 -17.34
C LYS A 115 18.38 9.04 -16.21
N LYS A 116 18.57 8.10 -15.28
CA LYS A 116 19.64 8.18 -14.25
C LYS A 116 21.02 8.23 -14.93
N GLN A 117 21.28 7.34 -15.89
CA GLN A 117 22.53 7.30 -16.64
C GLN A 117 22.74 8.57 -17.48
N SER A 118 21.69 9.06 -18.15
CA SER A 118 21.75 10.31 -18.90
C SER A 118 22.15 11.50 -18.02
N LYS A 119 21.58 11.58 -16.81
CA LYS A 119 21.94 12.63 -15.85
C LYS A 119 23.39 12.52 -15.38
N ALA A 120 23.85 11.32 -15.06
CA ALA A 120 25.25 11.09 -14.67
C ALA A 120 26.23 11.53 -15.76
N LEU A 121 25.96 11.21 -17.02
CA LEU A 121 26.78 11.67 -18.15
C LEU A 121 26.71 13.19 -18.34
N THR A 122 25.54 13.79 -18.10
CA THR A 122 25.34 15.24 -18.20
C THR A 122 26.18 15.98 -17.15
N GLU A 123 26.25 15.45 -15.93
CA GLU A 123 27.09 15.97 -14.86
C GLU A 123 28.59 15.86 -15.19
N GLU A 124 29.04 14.73 -15.74
CA GLU A 124 30.42 14.57 -16.20
C GLU A 124 30.78 15.59 -17.30
N LEU A 125 29.88 15.79 -18.27
CA LEU A 125 30.05 16.76 -19.36
C LEU A 125 30.06 18.21 -18.85
N ALA A 126 29.40 18.51 -17.72
CA ALA A 126 29.36 19.85 -17.17
C ALA A 126 30.76 20.36 -16.78
N SER A 127 31.62 19.48 -16.26
CA SER A 127 33.01 19.80 -15.91
C SER A 127 33.92 20.00 -17.13
N MET A 128 33.60 19.33 -18.25
CA MET A 128 34.43 19.38 -19.45
C MET A 128 34.29 20.70 -20.24
N HIS A 129 35.40 21.16 -20.83
CA HIS A 129 35.38 22.31 -21.76
C HIS A 129 34.58 22.00 -23.05
N ALA A 130 34.47 20.72 -23.43
CA ALA A 130 33.74 20.28 -24.60
C ALA A 130 32.26 20.73 -24.59
N SER A 131 31.60 20.71 -23.42
CA SER A 131 30.20 21.14 -23.30
C SER A 131 30.01 22.63 -23.63
N LYS A 132 30.98 23.47 -23.25
CA LYS A 132 30.98 24.90 -23.59
C LYS A 132 31.19 25.13 -25.09
N ALA A 133 32.16 24.45 -25.68
CA ALA A 133 32.43 24.56 -27.12
C ALA A 133 31.22 24.11 -27.96
N PHE A 134 30.51 23.08 -27.50
CA PHE A 134 29.29 22.61 -28.15
C PHE A 134 28.12 23.60 -27.97
N ASP A 135 27.95 24.19 -26.79
CA ASP A 135 26.95 25.25 -26.58
C ASP A 135 27.16 26.44 -27.52
N ASP A 136 28.40 26.93 -27.62
CA ASP A 136 28.77 28.01 -28.54
C ASP A 136 28.48 27.64 -30.00
N PHE A 137 28.72 26.39 -30.39
CA PHE A 137 28.42 25.90 -31.72
C PHE A 137 26.92 25.92 -32.01
N ILE A 138 26.08 25.43 -31.09
CA ILE A 138 24.61 25.43 -31.22
C ILE A 138 24.08 26.86 -31.32
N ASN A 139 24.61 27.78 -30.51
CA ASN A 139 24.25 29.20 -30.55
C ASN A 139 24.63 29.84 -31.89
N ARG A 140 25.81 29.51 -32.46
CA ARG A 140 26.24 29.98 -33.79
C ARG A 140 25.38 29.43 -34.93
N LYS A 141 24.91 28.19 -34.81
CA LYS A 141 24.03 27.56 -35.81
C LYS A 141 22.57 28.00 -35.68
N ASN A 142 22.22 28.72 -34.62
CA ASN A 142 20.86 29.15 -34.28
C ASN A 142 19.87 27.98 -34.29
N THR A 143 20.29 26.83 -33.78
CA THR A 143 19.48 25.62 -33.67
C THR A 143 18.89 25.47 -32.27
N ARG A 144 17.80 24.71 -32.14
CA ARG A 144 17.20 24.42 -30.83
C ARG A 144 18.22 23.80 -29.88
N LYS A 145 18.36 24.41 -28.70
CA LYS A 145 19.23 23.91 -27.63
C LYS A 145 18.69 22.58 -27.07
N PRO A 146 19.50 21.52 -27.01
CA PRO A 146 19.10 20.24 -26.43
C PRO A 146 18.97 20.35 -24.90
N GLU A 147 18.13 19.50 -24.32
CA GLU A 147 17.76 19.53 -22.89
C GLU A 147 18.99 19.42 -21.97
N PHE A 148 19.92 18.50 -22.28
CA PHE A 148 21.11 18.30 -21.45
C PHE A 148 22.01 19.54 -21.38
N LEU A 149 22.05 20.39 -22.43
CA LEU A 149 22.82 21.64 -22.38
C LEU A 149 22.16 22.69 -21.48
N VAL A 150 20.85 22.62 -21.28
CA VAL A 150 20.14 23.46 -20.30
C VAL A 150 20.49 23.00 -18.89
N GLU A 151 20.49 21.67 -18.64
CA GLU A 151 20.88 21.09 -17.36
C GLU A 151 22.35 21.41 -17.01
N ILE A 152 23.28 21.31 -17.97
CA ILE A 152 24.69 21.71 -17.79
C ILE A 152 24.83 23.19 -17.42
N ALA A 153 24.05 24.07 -18.04
CA ALA A 153 24.11 25.50 -17.74
C ALA A 153 23.69 25.78 -16.29
N GLU A 154 22.68 25.06 -15.82
CA GLU A 154 22.22 25.15 -14.43
C GLU A 154 23.25 24.60 -13.44
N ILE A 155 23.88 23.45 -13.73
CA ILE A 155 24.95 22.89 -12.91
C ILE A 155 26.10 23.91 -12.78
N LYS A 156 26.56 24.48 -13.89
CA LYS A 156 27.64 25.48 -13.88
C LYS A 156 27.27 26.73 -13.07
N ARG A 157 26.02 27.17 -13.15
CA ARG A 157 25.51 28.30 -12.37
C ARG A 157 25.55 28.01 -10.87
N GLN A 158 25.14 26.81 -10.46
CA GLN A 158 25.19 26.38 -9.06
C GLN A 158 26.64 26.29 -8.57
N THR A 159 27.54 25.67 -9.33
CA THR A 159 28.96 25.57 -8.98
C THR A 159 29.62 26.95 -8.81
N ALA A 160 29.33 27.90 -9.70
CA ALA A 160 29.87 29.26 -9.59
C ALA A 160 29.37 29.97 -8.32
N LEU A 161 28.08 29.83 -8.01
CA LEU A 161 27.47 30.42 -6.82
C LEU A 161 28.03 29.82 -5.52
N GLU A 162 28.28 28.52 -5.48
CA GLU A 162 28.95 27.86 -4.36
C GLU A 162 30.39 28.34 -4.18
N GLU A 163 31.13 28.53 -5.29
CA GLU A 163 32.50 29.05 -5.25
C GLU A 163 32.55 30.49 -4.72
N GLU A 164 31.63 31.35 -5.16
CA GLU A 164 31.49 32.73 -4.66
C GLU A 164 31.22 32.77 -3.14
N GLN A 165 30.32 31.94 -2.65
CA GLN A 165 30.03 31.83 -1.21
C GLN A 165 31.26 31.35 -0.41
N ARG A 166 32.03 30.41 -0.95
CA ARG A 166 33.27 29.95 -0.32
C ARG A 166 34.32 31.07 -0.25
N ILE A 167 34.46 31.85 -1.32
CA ILE A 167 35.36 33.00 -1.34
C ILE A 167 34.92 34.06 -0.33
N GLU A 168 33.64 34.39 -0.30
CA GLU A 168 33.08 35.37 0.64
C GLU A 168 33.33 34.94 2.09
N THR A 169 32.98 33.70 2.45
CA THR A 169 33.20 33.18 3.81
C THR A 169 34.69 33.16 4.18
N GLU A 170 35.59 32.79 3.26
CA GLU A 170 37.02 32.83 3.49
C GLU A 170 37.51 34.28 3.71
N THR A 171 37.02 35.24 2.94
CA THR A 171 37.38 36.66 3.10
C THR A 171 36.89 37.22 4.42
N LEU A 172 35.67 36.88 4.85
CA LEU A 172 35.11 37.27 6.15
C LEU A 172 35.93 36.70 7.31
N VAL A 173 36.35 35.44 7.22
CA VAL A 173 37.21 34.82 8.24
C VAL A 173 38.58 35.51 8.31
N LYS A 174 39.18 35.87 7.16
CA LYS A 174 40.45 36.62 7.12
C LYS A 174 40.29 38.02 7.74
N GLN A 175 39.23 38.75 7.41
CA GLN A 175 38.93 40.05 8.00
C GLN A 175 38.75 39.96 9.53
N ARG A 176 37.99 38.98 10.01
CA ARG A 176 37.78 38.75 11.45
C ARG A 176 39.09 38.45 12.18
N LYS A 177 39.98 37.64 11.59
CA LYS A 177 41.31 37.36 12.17
C LYS A 177 42.20 38.59 12.22
N GLN A 178 42.12 39.46 11.22
CA GLN A 178 42.91 40.69 11.15
C GLN A 178 42.42 41.77 12.14
N SER A 179 41.11 41.79 12.46
CA SER A 179 40.54 42.71 13.46
C SER A 179 40.81 42.32 14.93
N VAL A 180 41.31 41.11 15.20
CA VAL A 180 41.58 40.60 16.57
C VAL A 180 43.06 40.72 16.95
N ARG A 181 43.93 41.10 16.00
CA ARG A 181 45.34 41.45 16.23
C ARG A 181 45.51 42.96 16.40
#